data_AF-A0A963M841-F1
#
_entry.id   AF-A0A963M841-F1
#
_cell.length_a   1.000
_cell.length_b   1.000
_cell.length_c   1.000
_cell.angle_alpha   90.00
_cell.angle_beta   90.00
_cell.angle_gamma   90.00
#
_symmetry.space_group_name_H-M   'P 1'
#
loop_
_entity.id
_entity.type
_entity.pdbx_description
1 polymer ?
#
loop_
_entity_poly.entity_id
_entity_poly.type
_entity_poly.pdbx_seq_one_letter_code
_entity_poly.pdbx_strand_id
1 'polypeptide(L)'
;MTEYTLTRQSLDTITDVEMVFGTVKLLPPYEVVPEAFKRGNNYTRLMDCLFSEQPVPGGEIVFRQGFDDPAAPAALNRVVMSHLRSYEPKHEHKIAGLGYLVSLVCEVTLPLHQP
;
A
#
# COMPACT_ATOMS: atom_id res chain seq x y z
N MET A 1 9.26 2.87 -20.52
CA MET A 1 8.50 2.47 -19.30
C MET A 1 9.20 3.15 -18.14
N THR A 2 8.54 4.09 -17.48
CA THR A 2 9.12 4.78 -16.32
C THR A 2 9.08 3.81 -15.16
N GLU A 3 10.24 3.37 -14.68
CA GLU A 3 10.33 2.49 -13.53
C GLU A 3 9.98 3.30 -12.28
N TYR A 4 8.97 2.84 -11.54
CA TYR A 4 8.61 3.45 -10.27
C TYR A 4 9.53 2.90 -9.19
N THR A 5 10.31 3.77 -8.56
CA THR A 5 11.27 3.39 -7.51
C THR A 5 10.82 3.93 -6.17
N LEU A 6 10.80 3.05 -5.17
CA LEU A 6 10.51 3.38 -3.78
C LEU A 6 11.69 2.94 -2.92
N THR A 7 12.20 3.83 -2.06
CA THR A 7 13.25 3.48 -1.11
C THR A 7 12.70 3.49 0.31
N ARG A 8 13.45 2.91 1.25
CA ARG A 8 13.09 2.94 2.67
C ARG A 8 12.89 4.35 3.21
N GLN A 9 13.78 5.26 2.82
CA GLN A 9 13.71 6.66 3.23
C GLN A 9 12.47 7.37 2.67
N SER A 10 11.94 6.93 1.52
CA SER A 10 10.70 7.48 0.98
C SER A 10 9.54 7.32 1.96
N LEU A 11 9.45 6.19 2.68
CA LEU A 11 8.36 5.94 3.65
C LEU A 11 8.36 6.95 4.82
N ASP A 12 9.53 7.46 5.19
CA ASP A 12 9.68 8.43 6.30
C ASP A 12 9.25 9.84 5.90
N THR A 13 8.94 10.08 4.63
CA THR A 13 8.55 11.40 4.14
C THR A 13 7.11 11.78 4.46
N ILE A 14 6.30 10.85 5.00
CA ILE A 14 4.90 11.12 5.38
C ILE A 14 4.84 11.86 6.71
N THR A 15 4.39 13.11 6.64
CA THR A 15 4.25 14.01 7.79
C THR A 15 2.98 13.74 8.59
N ASP A 16 2.91 14.27 9.81
CA ASP A 16 1.69 14.19 10.62
C ASP A 16 0.52 14.96 10.01
N VAL A 17 0.80 16.04 9.28
CA VAL A 17 -0.23 16.79 8.53
C VAL A 17 -0.87 15.88 7.48
N GLU A 18 -0.06 15.14 6.71
CA GLU A 18 -0.56 14.18 5.71
C GLU A 18 -1.30 13.00 6.34
N MET A 19 -0.93 12.57 7.55
CA MET A 19 -1.69 11.57 8.31
C MET A 19 -3.09 12.07 8.71
N VAL A 20 -3.24 13.36 8.97
CA VAL A 20 -4.52 13.97 9.38
C VAL A 20 -5.41 14.25 8.16
N PHE A 21 -4.88 14.88 7.12
CA PHE A 21 -5.66 15.36 5.98
C PHE A 21 -5.65 14.43 4.77
N GLY A 22 -4.79 13.41 4.78
CA GLY A 22 -4.56 12.51 3.66
C GLY A 22 -3.52 13.04 2.66
N THR A 23 -3.08 12.16 1.77
CA THR A 23 -2.07 12.48 0.74
C THR A 23 -2.19 11.57 -0.49
N VAL A 24 -1.56 11.98 -1.58
CA VAL A 24 -1.29 11.17 -2.79
C VAL A 24 0.21 10.94 -3.01
N LYS A 25 1.04 11.41 -2.07
CA LYS A 25 2.50 11.33 -2.15
C LYS A 25 2.98 9.88 -2.10
N LEU A 26 3.96 9.53 -2.93
CA LEU A 26 4.42 8.15 -3.13
C LEU A 26 3.41 7.24 -3.84
N LEU A 27 2.19 7.68 -4.14
CA LEU A 27 1.29 6.85 -4.92
C LEU A 27 1.82 6.76 -6.36
N PRO A 28 2.08 5.55 -6.89
CA PRO A 28 2.53 5.41 -8.27
C PRO A 28 1.44 5.92 -9.24
N PRO A 29 1.81 6.57 -10.36
CA PRO A 29 0.86 6.89 -11.42
C PRO A 29 0.12 5.63 -11.90
N TYR A 30 -1.19 5.74 -12.17
CA TYR A 30 -2.00 4.56 -12.54
C TYR A 30 -1.47 3.83 -13.78
N GLU A 31 -0.88 4.56 -14.72
CA GLU A 31 -0.29 4.00 -15.95
C GLU A 31 0.90 3.07 -15.69
N VAL A 32 1.68 3.28 -14.62
CA VAL A 32 2.83 2.43 -14.27
C VAL A 32 2.46 1.26 -13.35
N VAL A 33 1.25 1.28 -12.78
CA VAL A 33 0.76 0.18 -11.93
C VAL A 33 0.57 -1.08 -12.79
N PRO A 34 1.18 -2.22 -12.44
CA PRO A 34 1.04 -3.46 -13.20
C PRO A 34 -0.42 -3.94 -13.24
N GLU A 35 -0.79 -4.57 -14.35
CA GLU A 35 -2.16 -5.04 -14.61
C GLU A 35 -2.70 -5.99 -13.53
N ALA A 36 -1.84 -6.79 -12.91
CA ALA A 36 -2.21 -7.68 -11.82
C ALA A 36 -2.76 -6.94 -10.58
N PHE A 37 -2.38 -5.68 -10.36
CA PHE A 37 -2.92 -4.85 -9.28
C PHE A 37 -4.18 -4.11 -9.71
N LYS A 38 -4.38 -3.88 -11.02
CA LYS A 38 -5.62 -3.28 -11.54
C LYS A 38 -6.78 -4.27 -11.50
N ARG A 39 -6.50 -5.54 -11.77
CA ARG A 39 -7.49 -6.63 -11.72
C ARG A 39 -7.81 -7.13 -10.32
N GLY A 40 -6.87 -6.95 -9.40
CA GLY A 40 -6.98 -7.37 -8.01
C GLY A 40 -6.12 -8.59 -7.67
N ASN A 41 -5.55 -8.58 -6.47
CA ASN A 41 -4.69 -9.62 -5.91
C ASN A 41 -4.70 -9.55 -4.36
N ASN A 42 -3.82 -10.28 -3.69
CA ASN A 42 -3.72 -10.26 -2.22
C ASN A 42 -3.46 -8.86 -1.65
N TYR A 43 -2.61 -8.06 -2.30
CA TYR A 43 -2.27 -6.72 -1.85
C TYR A 43 -3.47 -5.78 -1.96
N THR A 44 -4.16 -5.78 -3.10
CA THR A 44 -5.35 -4.92 -3.26
C THR A 44 -6.48 -5.36 -2.36
N ARG A 45 -6.67 -6.67 -2.15
CA ARG A 45 -7.64 -7.21 -1.19
C ARG A 45 -7.34 -6.74 0.23
N LEU A 46 -6.07 -6.74 0.64
CA LEU A 46 -5.65 -6.17 1.92
C LEU A 46 -6.03 -4.68 1.99
N MET A 47 -5.72 -3.90 0.94
CA MET A 47 -6.03 -2.47 0.90
C MET A 47 -7.54 -2.20 0.94
N ASP A 48 -8.35 -3.01 0.25
CA ASP A 48 -9.81 -2.91 0.25
C ASP A 48 -10.41 -3.22 1.62
N CYS A 49 -9.91 -4.25 2.31
CA CYS A 49 -10.31 -4.56 3.69
C CYS A 49 -9.99 -3.38 4.61
N LEU A 50 -8.79 -2.81 4.52
CA LEU A 50 -8.38 -1.66 5.33
C LEU A 50 -9.22 -0.41 5.00
N PHE A 51 -9.47 -0.14 3.72
CA PHE A 51 -10.30 1.00 3.29
C PHE A 51 -11.73 0.89 3.78
N SER A 52 -12.31 -0.31 3.69
CA SER A 52 -13.70 -0.58 4.07
C SER A 52 -13.87 -0.84 5.58
N GLU A 53 -12.80 -0.67 6.36
CA GLU A 53 -12.75 -0.98 7.80
C GLU A 53 -13.23 -2.41 8.13
N GLN A 54 -13.03 -3.34 7.19
CA GLN A 54 -13.37 -4.75 7.36
C GLN A 54 -12.24 -5.52 8.05
N PRO A 55 -12.55 -6.63 8.74
CA PRO A 55 -11.53 -7.51 9.29
C PRO A 55 -10.55 -7.98 8.21
N VAL A 56 -9.26 -7.72 8.43
CA VAL A 56 -8.20 -8.22 7.56
C VAL A 56 -8.10 -9.74 7.75
N PRO A 57 -8.12 -10.55 6.68
CA PRO A 57 -7.92 -11.98 6.80
C PRO A 57 -6.54 -12.26 7.41
N GLY A 58 -6.48 -13.16 8.39
CA GLY A 58 -5.20 -13.54 9.01
C GLY A 58 -4.23 -14.04 7.93
N GLY A 59 -3.01 -13.55 7.91
CA GLY A 59 -2.03 -13.82 6.86
C GLY A 59 -0.61 -13.50 7.31
N GLU A 60 0.34 -13.60 6.38
CA GLU A 60 1.75 -13.35 6.63
C GLU A 60 2.22 -12.12 5.86
N ILE A 61 3.03 -11.29 6.52
CA ILE A 61 3.72 -10.14 5.92
C ILE A 61 5.21 -10.31 6.17
N VAL A 62 5.99 -10.40 5.09
CA VAL A 62 7.46 -10.51 5.15
C VAL A 62 8.06 -9.29 4.47
N PHE A 63 8.79 -8.46 5.22
CA PHE A 63 9.44 -7.28 4.66
C PHE A 63 10.60 -7.68 3.76
N ARG A 64 10.73 -6.99 2.62
CA ARG A 64 11.80 -7.23 1.66
C ARG A 64 13.12 -6.65 2.17
N GLN A 65 14.23 -7.16 1.65
CA GLN A 65 15.56 -6.61 1.92
C GLN A 65 15.58 -5.10 1.60
N GLY A 66 16.11 -4.32 2.54
CA GLY A 66 16.11 -2.85 2.45
C GLY A 66 14.89 -2.20 3.09
N PHE A 67 13.90 -2.98 3.51
CA PHE A 67 12.74 -2.55 4.31
C PHE A 67 12.56 -3.43 5.57
N ASP A 68 13.57 -4.20 5.94
CA ASP A 68 13.56 -5.17 7.04
C ASP A 68 13.99 -4.58 8.40
N ASP A 69 14.14 -3.26 8.49
CA ASP A 69 14.44 -2.58 9.75
C ASP A 69 13.20 -2.48 10.68
N PRO A 70 13.40 -2.38 12.01
CA PRO A 70 12.30 -2.33 12.98
C PRO A 70 11.32 -1.16 12.80
N ALA A 71 11.70 -0.08 12.12
CA ALA A 71 10.84 1.08 11.92
C ALA A 71 10.01 0.98 10.62
N ALA A 72 10.36 0.10 9.69
CA ALA A 72 9.66 -0.05 8.42
C ALA A 72 8.16 -0.40 8.55
N PRO A 73 7.72 -1.28 9.47
CA PRO A 73 6.29 -1.57 9.63
C PRO A 73 5.47 -0.34 10.03
N ALA A 74 5.99 0.48 10.95
CA ALA A 74 5.34 1.70 11.39
C ALA A 74 5.30 2.75 10.27
N ALA A 75 6.40 2.89 9.51
CA ALA A 75 6.49 3.81 8.38
C ALA A 75 5.52 3.41 7.24
N LEU A 76 5.49 2.13 6.88
CA LEU A 76 4.54 1.62 5.89
C LEU A 76 3.09 1.84 6.31
N ASN A 77 2.76 1.58 7.58
CA ASN A 77 1.41 1.83 8.09
C ASN A 77 1.01 3.31 7.96
N ARG A 78 1.92 4.25 8.22
CA ARG A 78 1.66 5.68 8.01
C ARG A 78 1.38 6.01 6.54
N VAL A 79 2.17 5.45 5.62
CA VAL A 79 1.92 5.60 4.17
C VAL A 79 0.52 5.09 3.82
N VAL A 80 0.17 3.87 4.20
CA VAL A 80 -1.14 3.29 3.88
C VAL A 80 -2.27 4.14 4.46
N MET A 81 -2.23 4.43 5.76
CA MET A 81 -3.33 5.12 6.45
C MET A 81 -3.55 6.57 5.95
N SER A 82 -2.48 7.29 5.61
CA SER A 82 -2.60 8.64 5.02
C SER A 82 -3.29 8.61 3.64
N HIS A 83 -3.05 7.59 2.82
CA HIS A 83 -3.74 7.48 1.53
C HIS A 83 -5.20 7.03 1.66
N LEU A 84 -5.50 6.13 2.59
CA LEU A 84 -6.88 5.67 2.82
C LEU A 84 -7.79 6.82 3.28
N ARG A 85 -7.25 7.79 4.02
CA ARG A 85 -7.95 9.02 4.43
C ARG A 85 -8.15 10.05 3.33
N SER A 86 -7.35 10.02 2.28
CA SER A 86 -7.47 10.97 1.16
C SER A 86 -8.77 10.76 0.39
N TYR A 87 -9.40 11.82 -0.13
CA TYR A 87 -10.53 11.69 -1.07
C TYR A 87 -10.08 11.45 -2.53
N GLU A 88 -8.79 11.66 -2.81
CA GLU A 88 -8.16 11.48 -4.12
C GLU A 88 -7.03 10.44 -4.05
N PRO A 89 -6.66 9.80 -5.17
CA PRO A 89 -7.37 9.75 -6.45
C PRO A 89 -8.62 8.85 -6.35
N LYS A 90 -9.21 8.49 -7.50
CA LYS A 90 -10.30 7.51 -7.58
C LYS A 90 -9.93 6.21 -6.84
N HIS A 91 -10.94 5.58 -6.24
CA HIS A 91 -10.77 4.37 -5.44
C HIS A 91 -9.95 3.28 -6.16
N GLU A 92 -10.27 2.98 -7.42
CA GLU A 92 -9.53 1.98 -8.22
C GLU A 92 -8.02 2.29 -8.31
N HIS A 93 -7.64 3.54 -8.59
CA HIS A 93 -6.23 3.94 -8.63
C HIS A 93 -5.60 3.88 -7.24
N LYS A 94 -6.30 4.34 -6.21
CA LYS A 94 -5.80 4.31 -4.84
C LYS A 94 -5.46 2.88 -4.41
N ILE A 95 -6.39 1.94 -4.59
CA ILE A 95 -6.23 0.55 -4.17
C ILE A 95 -5.15 -0.16 -4.98
N ALA A 96 -5.18 -0.01 -6.31
CA ALA A 96 -4.17 -0.64 -7.18
C ALA A 96 -2.77 -0.06 -6.92
N GLY A 97 -2.67 1.26 -6.76
CA GLY A 97 -1.42 1.97 -6.49
C GLY A 97 -0.83 1.64 -5.13
N LEU A 98 -1.66 1.62 -4.07
CA LEU A 98 -1.23 1.18 -2.74
C LEU A 98 -0.84 -0.29 -2.73
N GLY A 99 -1.60 -1.16 -3.40
CA GLY A 99 -1.25 -2.57 -3.52
C GLY A 99 0.12 -2.76 -4.16
N TYR A 100 0.40 -2.03 -5.24
CA TYR A 100 1.71 -2.07 -5.89
C TYR A 100 2.82 -1.49 -4.99
N LEU A 101 2.59 -0.36 -4.34
CA LEU A 101 3.53 0.24 -3.39
C LEU A 101 3.90 -0.75 -2.28
N VAL A 102 2.90 -1.35 -1.63
CA VAL A 102 3.09 -2.34 -0.56
C VAL A 102 3.90 -3.53 -1.08
N SER A 103 3.64 -3.99 -2.31
CA SER A 103 4.38 -5.12 -2.89
C SER A 103 5.88 -4.85 -3.11
N LEU A 104 6.30 -3.59 -3.18
CA LEU A 104 7.71 -3.20 -3.25
C LEU A 104 8.38 -3.20 -1.86
N VAL A 105 7.60 -3.14 -0.79
CA VAL A 105 8.07 -3.06 0.60
C VAL A 105 8.04 -4.43 1.29
N CYS A 106 6.97 -5.19 1.07
CA CYS A 106 6.79 -6.50 1.70
C CYS A 106 6.05 -7.48 0.78
N GLU A 107 6.21 -8.76 1.08
CA GLU A 107 5.40 -9.85 0.54
C GLU A 107 4.18 -10.06 1.43
N VAL A 108 3.01 -10.15 0.82
CA VAL A 108 1.74 -10.37 1.52
C VAL A 108 1.12 -11.69 1.04
N THR A 109 0.97 -12.61 1.98
CA THR A 109 0.28 -13.88 1.77
C THR A 109 -1.00 -13.88 2.57
N LEU A 110 -2.13 -13.83 1.88
CA LEU A 110 -3.45 -13.99 2.50
C LEU A 110 -4.00 -15.38 2.18
N PRO A 111 -4.71 -16.02 3.11
CA PRO A 111 -5.42 -17.26 2.82
C PRO A 111 -6.48 -16.99 1.76
N LEU A 112 -6.64 -17.97 0.87
CA LEU A 112 -7.77 -18.02 -0.03
C LEU A 112 -9.03 -17.99 0.83
N HIS A 113 -9.98 -17.14 0.44
CA HIS A 113 -11.29 -17.12 1.09
C HIS A 113 -11.88 -18.53 0.90
N GLN A 114 -11.97 -19.31 1.96
CA GLN A 114 -12.81 -20.50 1.93
C GLN A 114 -14.25 -20.01 1.99
N PRO A 115 -15.10 -20.38 1.02
CA PRO A 115 -16.50 -19.99 0.99
C PRO A 115 -17.30 -20.51 2.20
#